data_AF-A0A6L7A493-F1
#
_entry.id   AF-A0A6L7A493-F1
#
_cell.length_a   1.000
_cell.length_b   1.000
_cell.length_c   1.000
_cell.angle_alpha   90.00
_cell.angle_beta   90.00
_cell.angle_gamma   90.00
#
_symmetry.space_group_name_H-M   'P 1'
#
loop_
_entity.id
_entity.type
_entity.pdbx_description
1 polymer ?
#
loop_
_entity_poly.entity_id
_entity_poly.type
_entity_poly.pdbx_seq_one_letter_code
_entity_poly.pdbx_strand_id
1 'polypeptide(L)'
;DYAAAAARVISEAGHEGKVYELAGDSAWTLTQLAAELTKQSGKSVTYQNLSEADFAAALKSVGLPDGLADMLADSDVGASKGGLFDNSKTLSKLIGRPTTTLAESVSHLFNVNN
;
A
#
# COMPACT_ATOMS: atom_id res chain seq x y z
N ASP A 1 -9.43 4.79 -4.71
CA ASP A 1 -10.39 4.42 -3.64
C ASP A 1 -10.52 5.46 -2.54
N TYR A 2 -9.44 5.82 -1.85
CA TYR A 2 -9.48 6.83 -0.78
C TYR A 2 -10.17 8.14 -1.19
N ALA A 3 -9.89 8.65 -2.40
CA ALA A 3 -10.54 9.85 -2.91
C ALA A 3 -12.07 9.71 -3.05
N ALA A 4 -12.57 8.52 -3.43
CA ALA A 4 -14.01 8.27 -3.51
C ALA A 4 -14.64 8.23 -2.11
N ALA A 5 -13.95 7.67 -1.11
CA ALA A 5 -14.39 7.72 0.28
C ALA A 5 -14.45 9.15 0.81
N ALA A 6 -13.39 9.93 0.59
CA ALA A 6 -13.34 11.33 0.98
C ALA A 6 -14.45 12.14 0.30
N ALA A 7 -14.70 11.92 -0.99
CA ALA A 7 -15.78 12.56 -1.74
C ALA A 7 -17.15 12.27 -1.11
N ARG A 8 -17.45 11.01 -0.76
CA ARG A 8 -18.71 10.67 -0.09
C ARG A 8 -18.83 11.32 1.28
N VAL A 9 -17.77 11.26 2.09
CA VAL A 9 -17.75 11.88 3.43
C VAL A 9 -18.03 13.38 3.37
N ILE A 10 -17.53 14.09 2.36
CA ILE A 10 -17.74 15.54 2.24
C ILE A 10 -19.07 15.92 1.58
N SER A 11 -19.68 15.04 0.77
CA SER A 11 -20.87 15.36 -0.02
C SER A 11 -22.17 14.75 0.47
N GLU A 12 -22.12 13.69 1.29
CA GLU A 12 -23.28 12.93 1.78
C GLU A 12 -23.47 13.15 3.30
N ALA A 13 -24.72 13.07 3.77
CA ALA A 13 -25.04 13.18 5.20
C ALA A 13 -24.79 11.86 5.95
N GLY A 14 -24.60 11.92 7.28
CA GLY A 14 -24.45 10.73 8.14
C GLY A 14 -23.01 10.29 8.40
N HIS A 15 -22.04 11.08 7.94
CA HIS A 15 -20.60 10.86 8.17
C HIS A 15 -20.01 11.77 9.26
N GLU A 16 -20.82 12.62 9.89
CA GLU A 16 -20.37 13.60 10.87
C GLU A 16 -19.86 12.94 12.16
N GLY A 17 -18.74 13.47 12.68
CA GLY A 17 -18.15 13.02 13.94
C GLY A 17 -17.64 11.57 13.93
N LYS A 18 -17.49 10.95 12.74
CA LYS A 18 -16.96 9.60 12.60
C LYS A 18 -15.46 9.62 12.40
N VAL A 19 -14.78 8.65 13.03
CA VAL A 19 -13.38 8.31 12.73
C VAL A 19 -13.42 7.00 11.97
N TYR A 20 -13.03 7.03 10.70
CA TYR A 20 -13.01 5.86 9.84
C TYR A 20 -11.58 5.38 9.61
N GLU A 21 -11.29 4.14 10.02
CA GLU A 21 -10.08 3.45 9.60
C GLU A 21 -10.29 2.90 8.19
N LEU A 22 -9.56 3.47 7.21
CA LEU A 22 -9.74 3.16 5.80
C LEU A 22 -8.54 2.34 5.30
N ALA A 23 -8.80 1.11 4.88
CA ALA A 23 -7.82 0.24 4.24
C ALA A 23 -8.47 -0.63 3.16
N GLY A 24 -7.63 -1.34 2.39
CA GLY A 24 -8.09 -2.29 1.36
C GLY A 24 -8.89 -3.46 1.94
N ASP A 25 -9.72 -4.08 1.11
CA ASP A 25 -10.47 -5.30 1.47
C ASP A 25 -9.57 -6.51 1.78
N SER A 26 -8.35 -6.48 1.26
CA SER A 26 -7.33 -7.52 1.40
C SER A 26 -5.98 -6.88 1.71
N ALA A 27 -5.27 -7.47 2.67
CA ALA A 27 -3.88 -7.13 2.96
C ALA A 27 -2.92 -8.06 2.20
N TRP A 28 -1.66 -7.65 2.11
CA TRP A 28 -0.60 -8.41 1.46
C TRP A 28 0.75 -8.14 2.12
N THR A 29 1.66 -9.11 2.03
CA THR A 29 3.05 -8.98 2.48
C THR A 29 3.97 -8.57 1.33
N LEU A 30 5.15 -8.04 1.63
CA LEU A 30 6.15 -7.72 0.61
C LEU A 30 6.62 -8.96 -0.18
N THR A 31 6.59 -10.15 0.42
CA THR A 31 6.79 -11.43 -0.30
C THR A 31 5.68 -11.68 -1.32
N GLN A 32 4.42 -11.41 -0.99
CA GLN A 32 3.30 -11.55 -1.92
C GLN A 32 3.36 -10.51 -3.05
N LEU A 33 3.82 -9.28 -2.75
CA LEU A 33 4.11 -8.28 -3.77
C LEU A 33 5.16 -8.76 -4.76
N ALA A 34 6.29 -9.31 -4.28
CA ALA A 34 7.33 -9.86 -5.15
C ALA A 34 6.82 -11.05 -6.00
N ALA A 35 5.97 -11.89 -5.42
CA ALA A 35 5.34 -13.01 -6.14
C ALA A 35 4.39 -12.51 -7.24
N GLU A 36 3.55 -11.50 -6.96
CA GLU A 36 2.61 -10.95 -7.96
C GLU A 36 3.37 -10.21 -9.07
N LEU A 37 4.44 -9.48 -8.74
CA LEU A 37 5.35 -8.87 -9.72
C LEU A 37 5.99 -9.94 -10.60
N THR A 38 6.48 -11.03 -10.02
CA THR A 38 7.07 -12.14 -10.79
C THR A 38 6.07 -12.74 -11.77
N LYS A 39 4.86 -13.00 -11.27
CA LYS A 39 3.77 -13.58 -12.04
C LYS A 39 3.37 -12.71 -13.23
N GLN A 40 3.23 -11.40 -13.04
CA GLN A 40 2.73 -10.50 -14.10
C GLN A 40 3.85 -10.00 -15.03
N SER A 41 5.08 -9.81 -14.54
CA SER A 41 6.19 -9.35 -15.37
C SER A 41 6.90 -10.45 -16.15
N GLY A 42 6.76 -11.71 -15.72
CA GLY A 42 7.55 -12.84 -16.23
C GLY A 42 9.03 -12.83 -15.82
N LYS A 43 9.47 -11.84 -15.02
CA LYS A 43 10.84 -11.72 -14.51
C LYS A 43 10.88 -12.13 -13.03
N SER A 44 11.92 -12.85 -12.62
CA SER A 44 12.07 -13.24 -11.22
C SER A 44 12.32 -12.01 -10.34
N VAL A 45 11.45 -11.82 -9.34
CA VAL A 45 11.55 -10.78 -8.32
C VAL A 45 11.43 -11.45 -6.95
N THR A 46 12.40 -11.20 -6.07
CA THR A 46 12.44 -11.77 -4.71
C THR A 46 12.43 -10.65 -3.68
N TYR A 47 11.61 -10.80 -2.64
CA TYR A 47 11.65 -9.90 -1.50
C TYR A 47 12.88 -10.19 -0.61
N GLN A 48 13.66 -9.16 -0.31
CA GLN A 48 14.78 -9.22 0.62
C GLN A 48 14.43 -8.40 1.87
N ASN A 49 14.15 -9.09 2.97
CA ASN A 49 13.83 -8.45 4.24
C ASN A 49 15.12 -7.96 4.91
N LEU A 50 15.24 -6.66 5.14
CA LEU A 50 16.38 -6.02 5.77
C LEU A 50 16.03 -5.49 7.17
N SER A 51 17.04 -5.20 7.98
CA SER A 51 16.83 -4.39 9.18
C SER A 51 16.52 -2.94 8.80
N GLU A 52 15.94 -2.17 9.71
CA GLU A 52 15.66 -0.74 9.50
C GLU A 52 16.89 0.04 9.06
N ALA A 53 18.01 -0.16 9.79
CA ALA A 53 19.27 0.51 9.51
C ALA A 53 19.83 0.12 8.14
N ASP A 54 19.78 -1.17 7.78
CA ASP A 54 20.26 -1.66 6.48
C ASP A 54 19.39 -1.14 5.34
N PHE A 55 18.07 -1.07 5.52
CA PHE A 55 17.16 -0.57 4.49
C PHE A 55 17.31 0.94 4.28
N ALA A 56 17.37 1.73 5.36
CA ALA A 56 17.64 3.17 5.26
C ALA A 56 18.99 3.44 4.57
N ALA A 57 20.04 2.70 4.95
CA ALA A 57 21.35 2.81 4.31
C ALA A 57 21.31 2.43 2.82
N ALA A 58 20.58 1.37 2.46
CA ALA A 58 20.41 0.97 1.07
C ALA A 58 19.73 2.07 0.23
N LEU A 59 18.66 2.70 0.76
CA LEU A 59 17.97 3.80 0.08
C LEU A 59 18.86 5.03 -0.09
N LYS A 60 19.63 5.42 0.93
CA LYS A 60 20.61 6.52 0.83
C LYS A 60 21.69 6.23 -0.21
N SER A 61 22.14 4.97 -0.29
CA SER A 61 23.18 4.55 -1.25
C SER A 61 22.75 4.71 -2.72
N VAL A 62 21.45 4.70 -3.00
CA VAL A 62 20.89 4.91 -4.35
C VAL A 62 20.41 6.34 -4.59
N GLY A 63 20.75 7.28 -3.69
CA GLY A 63 20.57 8.71 -3.89
C GLY A 63 19.29 9.32 -3.30
N LEU A 64 18.56 8.60 -2.44
CA LEU A 64 17.43 9.21 -1.72
C LEU A 64 17.95 10.16 -0.62
N PRO A 65 17.29 11.30 -0.40
CA PRO A 65 17.58 12.17 0.74
C PRO A 65 17.42 11.44 2.08
N ASP A 66 18.30 11.74 3.04
CA ASP A 66 18.37 11.06 4.33
C ASP A 66 17.02 10.95 5.05
N GLY A 67 16.33 12.08 5.22
CA GLY A 67 15.03 12.10 5.91
C GLY A 67 13.95 11.27 5.21
N LEU A 68 14.00 11.17 3.87
CA LEU A 68 13.07 10.33 3.11
C LEU A 68 13.40 8.84 3.29
N ALA A 69 14.69 8.48 3.23
CA ALA A 69 15.14 7.11 3.45
C ALA A 69 14.81 6.60 4.86
N ASP A 70 15.04 7.44 5.88
CA ASP A 70 14.75 7.11 7.27
C ASP A 70 13.24 6.94 7.50
N MET A 71 12.41 7.84 6.93
CA MET A 71 10.94 7.72 6.98
C MET A 71 10.43 6.43 6.30
N LEU A 72 10.98 6.05 5.15
CA LEU A 72 10.59 4.82 4.46
C LEU A 72 10.96 3.57 5.26
N ALA A 73 12.14 3.55 5.88
CA ALA A 73 12.56 2.44 6.72
C ALA A 73 11.72 2.30 8.00
N ASP A 74 11.43 3.42 8.68
CA ASP A 74 10.52 3.43 9.83
C ASP A 74 9.11 2.95 9.45
N SER A 75 8.61 3.36 8.27
CA SER A 75 7.31 2.91 7.75
C SER A 75 7.26 1.39 7.53
N ASP A 76 8.30 0.79 6.96
CA ASP A 76 8.41 -0.65 6.75
C ASP A 76 8.45 -1.42 8.09
N VAL A 77 9.17 -0.88 9.09
CA VAL A 77 9.17 -1.42 10.45
C VAL A 77 7.80 -1.30 11.10
N GLY A 78 7.13 -0.16 10.94
CA GLY A 78 5.75 0.05 11.39
C GLY A 78 4.79 -0.96 10.78
N ALA A 79 4.93 -1.23 9.47
CA ALA A 79 4.16 -2.25 8.76
C ALA A 79 4.44 -3.66 9.31
N SER A 80 5.70 -3.99 9.61
CA SER A 80 6.09 -5.29 10.21
C SER A 80 5.44 -5.54 11.58
N LYS A 81 5.08 -4.47 12.29
CA LYS A 81 4.35 -4.49 13.57
C LYS A 81 2.83 -4.48 13.39
N GLY A 82 2.33 -4.54 12.16
CA GLY A 82 0.90 -4.51 11.83
C GLY A 82 0.32 -3.11 11.68
N GLY A 83 1.12 -2.04 11.69
CA GLY A 83 0.63 -0.65 11.65
C GLY A 83 -0.06 -0.24 10.35
N LEU A 84 0.09 -1.01 9.28
CA LEU A 84 -0.61 -0.81 8.00
C LEU A 84 -1.71 -1.86 7.74
N PHE A 85 -1.99 -2.73 8.71
CA PHE A 85 -3.03 -3.74 8.59
C PHE A 85 -4.33 -3.27 9.23
N ASP A 86 -5.39 -3.24 8.42
CA ASP A 86 -6.77 -3.19 8.87
C ASP A 86 -7.61 -4.11 7.98
N ASN A 87 -8.59 -4.79 8.58
CA ASN A 87 -9.52 -5.69 7.89
C ASN A 87 -10.99 -5.31 8.13
N SER A 88 -11.26 -4.08 8.59
CA SER A 88 -12.62 -3.59 8.89
C SER A 88 -13.53 -3.55 7.66
N LYS A 89 -12.91 -3.45 6.47
CA LYS A 89 -13.58 -3.22 5.18
C LYS A 89 -14.42 -1.95 5.18
N THR A 90 -14.07 -0.98 6.04
CA THR A 90 -14.78 0.31 6.11
C THR A 90 -14.71 1.04 4.78
N LEU A 91 -13.57 0.98 4.09
CA LEU A 91 -13.38 1.66 2.81
C LEU A 91 -14.34 1.14 1.72
N SER A 92 -14.43 -0.18 1.51
CA SER A 92 -15.32 -0.75 0.49
C SER A 92 -16.80 -0.53 0.81
N LYS A 93 -17.17 -0.68 2.09
CA LYS A 93 -18.53 -0.34 2.57
C LYS A 93 -18.87 1.13 2.30
N LEU A 94 -17.92 2.03 2.56
CA LEU A 94 -18.12 3.46 2.36
C LEU A 94 -18.23 3.82 0.87
N ILE A 95 -17.40 3.26 0.00
CA ILE A 95 -17.43 3.59 -1.44
C ILE A 95 -18.49 2.81 -2.23
N GLY A 96 -19.07 1.75 -1.66
CA GLY A 96 -20.14 0.95 -2.26
C GLY A 96 -19.67 -0.07 -3.29
N ARG A 97 -18.37 -0.40 -3.31
CA ARG A 97 -17.76 -1.41 -4.18
C ARG A 97 -16.49 -1.98 -3.53
N PRO A 98 -15.99 -3.14 -3.97
CA PRO A 98 -14.68 -3.62 -3.54
C PRO A 98 -13.56 -2.60 -3.82
N THR A 99 -12.53 -2.60 -2.97
CA THR A 99 -11.31 -1.81 -3.22
C THR A 99 -10.48 -2.44 -4.32
N THR A 100 -9.79 -1.62 -5.11
CA THR A 100 -8.80 -2.03 -6.11
C THR A 100 -7.77 -2.96 -5.46
N THR A 101 -7.56 -4.12 -6.08
CA THR A 101 -6.66 -5.14 -5.54
C THR A 101 -5.19 -4.84 -5.83
N LEU A 102 -4.27 -5.50 -5.11
CA LEU A 102 -2.85 -5.46 -5.45
C LEU A 102 -2.60 -5.93 -6.90
N ALA A 103 -3.23 -7.04 -7.31
CA ALA A 103 -3.04 -7.60 -8.64
C ALA A 103 -3.47 -6.62 -9.75
N GLU A 104 -4.60 -5.95 -9.56
CA GLU A 104 -5.07 -4.90 -10.47
C GLU A 104 -4.08 -3.73 -10.53
N SER A 105 -3.63 -3.25 -9.36
CA SER A 105 -2.63 -2.18 -9.27
C SER A 105 -1.31 -2.54 -9.99
N VAL A 106 -0.83 -3.77 -9.80
CA VAL A 106 0.39 -4.28 -10.46
C VAL A 106 0.20 -4.37 -11.98
N SER A 107 -1.00 -4.70 -12.46
CA SER A 107 -1.27 -4.80 -13.90
C SER A 107 -1.05 -3.46 -14.63
N HIS A 108 -1.29 -2.34 -13.97
CA HIS A 108 -1.06 -1.01 -14.55
C HIS A 108 0.40 -0.72 -14.88
N LEU A 109 1.36 -1.42 -14.27
CA LEU A 109 2.79 -1.31 -14.61
C LEU A 109 3.10 -1.80 -16.03
N PHE A 110 2.27 -2.71 -16.56
CA PHE A 110 2.45 -3.34 -17.87
C PHE A 110 1.46 -2.82 -18.91
N ASN A 111 0.44 -2.07 -18.48
CA ASN A 111 -0.56 -1.47 -19.36
C ASN A 111 -0.12 -0.15 -20.01
N VAL A 112 1.17 0.21 -19.90
CA VAL A 112 1.74 1.33 -20.66
C VAL A 112 2.06 0.83 -22.08
N ASN A 113 1.01 0.65 -22.89
CA ASN A 113 0.98 0.70 -24.36
C ASN A 113 -0.40 0.23 -24.89
N ASN A 114 -1.29 1.20 -25.12
CA ASN A 114 -2.06 1.37 -26.36
C ASN A 114 -2.71 2.77 -26.37
#